data_AF-A0A831PQI9-F1
#
_entry.id   AF-A0A831PQI9-F1
#
_cell.length_a   1.000
_cell.length_b   1.000
_cell.length_c   1.000
_cell.angle_alpha   90.00
_cell.angle_beta   90.00
_cell.angle_gamma   90.00
#
_symmetry.space_group_name_H-M   'P 1'
#
loop_
_entity.id
_entity.type
_entity.pdbx_description
1 polymer ?
#
loop_
_entity_poly.entity_id
_entity_poly.type
_entity_poly.pdbx_seq_one_letter_code
_entity_poly.pdbx_strand_id
1 'polypeptide(L)'
;MKHELVVVGALETNCYLVYDEETRDGAVIDPGAEAEKIISTIADLGISPVIILNTHGHVDHIGANSAIVRKYGIPLAMHAADTGML
;
A
#
# COMPACT_ATOMS: atom_id res chain seq x y z
N MET A 1 4.19 -15.33 8.19
CA MET A 1 4.05 -14.22 7.21
C MET A 1 2.77 -14.45 6.43
N LYS A 2 1.87 -13.48 6.46
CA LYS A 2 0.57 -13.51 5.78
C LYS A 2 0.48 -12.39 4.76
N HIS A 3 -0.48 -12.53 3.85
CA HIS A 3 -0.88 -11.44 2.97
C HIS A 3 -2.40 -11.33 2.90
N GLU A 4 -2.88 -10.12 2.67
CA GLU A 4 -4.27 -9.82 2.32
C GLU A 4 -4.30 -9.11 0.97
N LEU A 5 -5.29 -9.44 0.13
CA LEU A 5 -5.50 -8.77 -1.15
C LEU A 5 -6.64 -7.76 -1.03
N VAL A 6 -6.36 -6.50 -1.34
CA VAL A 6 -7.36 -5.43 -1.43
C VAL A 6 -7.44 -4.98 -2.89
N VAL A 7 -8.42 -5.49 -3.63
CA VAL A 7 -8.66 -5.06 -5.01
C VAL A 7 -9.19 -3.62 -4.98
N VAL A 8 -8.59 -2.69 -5.73
CA VAL A 8 -8.95 -1.26 -5.67
C VAL A 8 -9.12 -0.63 -7.05
N GLY A 9 -10.02 0.34 -7.12
CA GLY A 9 -10.19 1.20 -8.31
C GLY A 9 -10.88 0.50 -9.48
N ALA A 10 -11.14 1.28 -10.53
CA ALA A 10 -11.89 0.82 -11.71
C ALA A 10 -11.12 -0.18 -12.58
N LEU A 11 -9.79 -0.26 -12.44
CA LEU A 11 -8.94 -1.23 -13.13
C LEU A 11 -8.73 -2.53 -12.32
N GLU A 12 -9.37 -2.63 -11.15
CA GLU A 12 -9.28 -3.80 -10.27
C GLU A 12 -7.83 -4.14 -9.90
N THR A 13 -7.02 -3.11 -9.64
CA THR A 13 -5.60 -3.28 -9.30
C THR A 13 -5.47 -3.97 -7.95
N ASN A 14 -4.55 -4.92 -7.89
CA ASN A 14 -4.28 -5.71 -6.70
C ASN A 14 -3.33 -4.95 -5.74
N CYS A 15 -3.88 -4.31 -4.71
CA CYS A 15 -3.07 -3.81 -3.59
C CYS A 15 -2.86 -4.95 -2.59
N TYR A 16 -1.60 -5.23 -2.22
CA TYR A 16 -1.28 -6.28 -1.25
C TYR A 16 -0.89 -5.69 0.10
N LEU A 17 -1.40 -6.28 1.18
CA LEU A 17 -0.90 -6.05 2.53
C LEU A 17 -0.11 -7.27 2.96
N VAL A 18 1.21 -7.18 3.04
CA VAL A 18 2.08 -8.29 3.45
C VAL A 18 2.61 -8.00 4.84
N TYR A 19 2.38 -8.92 5.79
CA TYR A 19 2.68 -8.65 7.20
C TYR A 19 3.14 -9.88 7.95
N ASP A 20 3.87 -9.62 9.02
CA ASP A 20 4.26 -10.63 10.01
C ASP A 20 3.11 -10.94 10.98
N GLU A 21 2.97 -12.19 11.37
CA GLU A 21 1.83 -12.64 12.17
C GLU A 21 1.98 -12.35 13.66
N GLU A 22 3.22 -12.26 14.15
CA GLU A 22 3.52 -12.05 15.56
C GLU A 22 3.56 -10.55 15.88
N THR A 23 4.36 -9.79 15.12
CA THR A 23 4.59 -8.35 15.33
C THR A 23 3.50 -7.48 14.71
N ARG A 24 2.82 -7.99 13.68
CA ARG A 24 1.89 -7.25 12.82
C ARG A 24 2.54 -6.17 11.95
N ASP A 25 3.86 -6.05 11.94
CA ASP A 25 4.55 -5.15 11.02
C ASP A 25 4.32 -5.58 9.57
N GLY A 26 4.02 -4.62 8.70
CA GLY A 26 3.66 -4.93 7.32
C GLY A 26 3.98 -3.86 6.28
N ALA A 27 4.07 -4.30 5.04
CA ALA A 27 4.21 -3.45 3.87
C ALA A 27 2.87 -3.32 3.14
N VAL A 28 2.62 -2.12 2.61
CA VAL A 28 1.52 -1.85 1.67
C VAL A 28 2.12 -1.82 0.27
N ILE A 29 1.70 -2.74 -0.60
CA ILE A 29 2.23 -2.87 -1.96
C ILE A 29 1.18 -2.39 -2.94
N ASP A 30 1.56 -1.43 -3.78
CA ASP A 30 0.72 -0.84 -4.85
C ASP A 30 -0.65 -0.31 -4.39
N PRO A 31 -0.72 0.64 -3.43
CA PRO A 31 -1.97 1.27 -3.04
C PRO A 31 -2.46 2.21 -4.17
N GLY A 32 -3.20 1.61 -5.10
CA GLY A 32 -3.64 2.22 -6.34
C GLY A 32 -4.78 3.22 -6.27
N ALA A 33 -5.77 2.94 -5.43
CA ALA A 33 -6.99 3.72 -5.29
C ALA A 33 -7.66 3.40 -3.94
N GLU A 34 -8.83 3.99 -3.68
CA GLU A 34 -9.68 3.64 -2.53
C GLU A 34 -8.94 3.64 -1.19
N ALA A 35 -8.16 4.70 -0.90
CA ALA A 35 -7.31 4.76 0.29
C ALA A 35 -8.03 4.39 1.60
N GLU A 36 -9.28 4.83 1.78
CA GLU A 36 -10.07 4.50 2.98
C GLU A 36 -10.33 3.00 3.12
N LYS A 37 -10.55 2.28 2.03
CA LYS A 37 -10.71 0.81 2.04
C LYS A 37 -9.42 0.11 2.47
N ILE A 38 -8.29 0.57 1.94
CA ILE A 38 -6.96 0.06 2.32
C ILE A 38 -6.72 0.33 3.82
N ILE A 39 -6.96 1.56 4.27
CA ILE A 39 -6.78 1.98 5.67
C ILE A 39 -7.70 1.18 6.61
N SER A 40 -8.96 0.97 6.23
CA SER A 40 -9.88 0.16 7.04
C SER A 40 -9.41 -1.28 7.14
N THR A 41 -8.98 -1.90 6.03
CA THR A 41 -8.46 -3.27 6.05
C THR A 41 -7.19 -3.40 6.90
N ILE A 42 -6.27 -2.43 6.82
CA ILE A 42 -5.09 -2.36 7.69
C ILE A 42 -5.51 -2.33 9.17
N ALA A 43 -6.49 -1.48 9.51
CA ALA A 43 -6.98 -1.33 10.89
C ALA A 43 -7.69 -2.59 11.39
N ASP A 44 -8.57 -3.19 10.58
CA ASP A 44 -9.32 -4.40 10.90
C ASP A 44 -8.41 -5.60 11.12
N LEU A 45 -7.34 -5.70 10.32
CA LEU A 45 -6.31 -6.72 10.47
C LEU A 45 -5.28 -6.36 11.54
N GLY A 46 -5.36 -5.20 12.18
CA GLY A 46 -4.40 -4.76 13.20
C GLY A 46 -2.95 -4.72 12.70
N ILE A 47 -2.75 -4.42 11.42
CA ILE A 47 -1.41 -4.30 10.81
C ILE A 47 -0.81 -2.97 11.24
N SER A 48 0.50 -2.98 11.51
CA SER A 48 1.35 -1.80 11.70
C SER A 48 2.13 -1.55 10.41
N PRO A 49 1.66 -0.67 9.50
CA PRO A 49 2.37 -0.41 8.26
C PRO A 49 3.72 0.23 8.56
N VAL A 50 4.78 -0.25 7.93
CA VAL A 50 6.14 0.29 8.08
C VAL A 50 6.71 0.86 6.78
N ILE A 51 6.13 0.51 5.63
CA ILE A 51 6.59 0.97 4.31
C ILE A 51 5.50 0.81 3.25
N ILE A 52 5.52 1.70 2.25
CA ILE A 52 4.85 1.50 0.96
C ILE A 52 5.88 1.04 -0.06
N LEU A 53 5.57 0.00 -0.81
CA LEU A 53 6.37 -0.47 -1.94
C LEU A 53 5.56 -0.34 -3.22
N ASN A 54 6.03 0.44 -4.19
CA ASN A 54 5.44 0.43 -5.52
C ASN A 54 6.28 -0.44 -6.46
N THR A 55 5.62 -1.34 -7.17
CA THR A 55 6.24 -2.16 -8.22
C THR A 55 6.70 -1.29 -9.39
N HIS A 56 5.90 -0.29 -9.75
CA HIS A 56 6.18 0.70 -10.78
C HIS A 56 5.27 1.94 -10.62
N GLY A 57 5.48 2.97 -11.45
CA GLY A 57 4.81 4.27 -11.34
C GLY A 57 3.45 4.45 -12.04
N HIS A 58 2.79 3.39 -12.53
CA HIS A 58 1.47 3.57 -13.17
C HIS A 58 0.42 4.04 -12.15
N VAL A 59 -0.49 4.91 -12.61
CA VAL A 59 -1.43 5.66 -11.77
C VAL A 59 -2.30 4.76 -10.89
N ASP A 60 -2.69 3.59 -11.40
CA ASP A 60 -3.51 2.62 -10.72
C ASP A 60 -2.75 1.78 -9.68
N HIS A 61 -1.43 1.96 -9.53
CA HIS A 61 -0.60 1.38 -8.47
C HIS A 61 -0.15 2.42 -7.43
N ILE A 62 -0.26 3.73 -7.73
CA ILE A 62 0.26 4.81 -6.89
C ILE A 62 -0.80 5.78 -6.37
N GLY A 63 -2.03 5.72 -6.87
CA GLY A 63 -3.04 6.77 -6.66
C GLY A 63 -3.44 7.00 -5.20
N ALA A 64 -3.25 6.03 -4.30
CA ALA A 64 -3.49 6.19 -2.86
C ALA A 64 -2.21 6.43 -2.03
N ASN A 65 -1.01 6.40 -2.62
CA ASN A 65 0.27 6.58 -1.92
C ASN A 65 0.26 7.77 -0.95
N SER A 66 -0.11 8.95 -1.45
CA SER A 66 -0.14 10.20 -0.68
C SER A 66 -1.05 10.12 0.56
N ALA A 67 -2.18 9.43 0.47
CA ALA A 67 -3.11 9.29 1.59
C ALA A 67 -2.54 8.35 2.67
N ILE A 68 -1.95 7.23 2.25
CA ILE A 68 -1.33 6.26 3.16
C ILE A 68 -0.12 6.88 3.87
N VAL A 69 0.76 7.59 3.15
CA VAL A 69 1.90 8.31 3.76
C VAL A 69 1.42 9.33 4.79
N ARG A 70 0.39 10.14 4.48
CA ARG A 70 -0.17 11.10 5.44
C ARG A 70 -0.77 10.44 6.68
N LYS A 71 -1.41 9.27 6.52
CA LYS A 71 -2.06 8.55 7.62
C LYS A 71 -1.07 7.92 8.59
N TYR A 72 -0.01 7.28 8.07
CA TYR A 72 0.89 6.45 8.88
C TYR A 72 2.29 7.05 9.07
N GLY A 73 2.67 8.08 8.32
CA GLY A 73 4.00 8.70 8.42
C GLY A 73 5.15 7.77 8.01
N ILE A 74 4.88 6.84 7.08
CA ILE A 74 5.81 5.79 6.66
C ILE A 74 6.55 6.15 5.38
N PRO A 75 7.76 5.61 5.15
CA PRO A 75 8.48 5.77 3.89
C PRO A 75 7.74 5.10 2.73
N LEU A 76 7.99 5.64 1.55
CA LEU A 76 7.63 5.04 0.26
C LEU A 76 8.91 4.69 -0.48
N ALA A 77 8.98 3.48 -1.02
CA ALA A 77 10.07 3.03 -1.88
C ALA A 77 9.55 2.56 -3.24
N MET A 78 10.31 2.91 -4.26
CA MET A 78 10.14 2.47 -5.64
C MET A 78 11.49 2.51 -6.36
N HIS A 79 11.58 1.89 -7.53
CA HIS A 79 12.80 1.97 -8.32
C HIS A 79 13.06 3.40 -8.81
N ALA A 80 14.34 3.83 -8.81
CA ALA A 80 14.73 5.21 -9.16
C ALA A 80 14.34 5.63 -10.59
N ALA A 81 14.17 4.67 -11.51
CA ALA A 81 13.72 4.96 -12.87
C ALA A 81 12.28 5.48 -12.95
N ASP A 82 11.46 5.18 -11.93
CA ASP A 82 10.02 5.50 -11.94
C ASP A 82 9.69 6.73 -11.07
N THR A 83 10.68 7.33 -10.39
CA THR A 83 10.42 8.46 -9.48
C THR A 83 9.88 9.70 -10.18
N GLY A 84 10.06 9.81 -11.51
CA GLY A 84 9.46 10.88 -12.31
C GLY A 84 7.94 10.75 -12.51
N MET A 85 7.34 9.65 -12.04
CA MET A 85 5.90 9.38 -12.13
C MET A 85 5.14 9.69 -10.83
N LEU A 86 5.84 10.04 -9.74
CA LEU A 86 5.26 10.40 -8.44
C LEU A 86 4.81 11.85 -8.33
#